data_AF-A0A392ND74-F1
#
_entry.id   AF-A0A392ND74-F1
#
_cell.length_a   1.000
_cell.length_b   1.000
_cell.length_c   1.000
_cell.angle_alpha   90.00
_cell.angle_beta   90.00
_cell.angle_gamma   90.00
#
_symmetry.space_group_name_H-M   'P 1'
#
loop_
_entity.id
_entity.type
_entity.pdbx_description
1 polymer ?
#
loop_
_entity_poly.entity_id
_entity_poly.type
_entity_poly.pdbx_seq_one_letter_code
_entity_poly.pdbx_strand_id
1 'polypeptide(L)' 'KGRFSPAKLKGKRVIELGAGCGVSGFGMALLGCDVTVTDQKEVLPLLQRNVDRNISRVMQKNPGLISNF' A
#
# COMPACT_ATOMS: atom_id res chain seq x y z
N LYS A 1 6.99 1.68 24.49
CA LYS A 1 5.99 1.74 23.40
C LYS A 1 6.66 2.39 22.19
N GLY A 2 6.94 1.64 21.12
CA GLY A 2 7.67 2.17 19.96
C GLY A 2 6.84 3.25 19.25
N ARG A 3 7.35 4.48 19.15
CA ARG A 3 6.70 5.53 18.36
C ARG A 3 6.72 5.12 16.88
N PHE A 4 5.54 5.08 16.27
CA PHE A 4 5.40 4.98 14.83
C PHE A 4 6.03 6.23 14.21
N SER A 5 7.07 6.06 13.39
CA SER A 5 7.78 7.16 12.73
C SER A 5 7.79 6.85 11.24
N PRO A 6 7.22 7.72 10.38
CA PRO A 6 7.24 7.52 8.93
C PRO A 6 8.65 7.25 8.38
N ALA A 7 9.67 7.92 8.94
CA ALA A 7 11.07 7.71 8.57
C ALA A 7 11.57 6.28 8.83
N LYS A 8 11.00 5.55 9.80
CA LYS A 8 11.38 4.17 10.11
C LYS A 8 10.66 3.13 9.24
N LEU A 9 9.65 3.54 8.47
CA LEU A 9 8.79 2.65 7.67
C LEU A 9 9.20 2.62 6.20
N LYS A 10 9.82 3.68 5.68
CA LYS A 10 10.33 3.69 4.31
C LYS A 10 11.23 2.48 4.04
N GLY A 11 10.97 1.76 2.95
CA GLY A 11 11.68 0.56 2.52
C GLY A 11 11.41 -0.70 3.33
N LYS A 12 10.47 -0.70 4.28
CA LYS A 12 10.08 -1.91 5.00
C LYS A 12 9.14 -2.76 4.14
N ARG A 13 9.32 -4.08 4.22
CA ARG A 13 8.40 -5.05 3.63
C ARG A 13 7.19 -5.24 4.54
N VAL A 14 6.00 -5.15 3.97
CA VAL A 14 4.72 -5.29 4.67
C VAL A 14 3.87 -6.31 3.93
N ILE A 15 3.20 -7.19 4.68
CA ILE A 15 2.17 -8.07 4.16
C ILE A 15 0.84 -7.78 4.86
N GLU A 16 -0.20 -7.53 4.08
CA GLU A 16 -1.57 -7.37 4.57
C GLU A 16 -2.33 -8.70 4.33
N LEU A 17 -2.88 -9.28 5.40
CA LEU A 17 -3.67 -10.50 5.37
C LEU A 17 -5.16 -10.16 5.45
N GLY A 18 -5.96 -10.57 4.47
CA GLY A 18 -7.38 -10.25 4.41
C GLY A 18 -7.64 -8.77 4.11
N ALA A 19 -7.09 -8.29 3.01
CA ALA A 19 -7.05 -6.87 2.67
C ALA A 19 -8.42 -6.22 2.43
N GLY A 20 -9.43 -6.98 2.00
CA GLY A 20 -10.74 -6.50 1.59
C GLY A 20 -10.63 -5.39 0.54
N CYS A 21 -10.76 -4.14 0.96
CA CYS A 21 -10.60 -2.97 0.11
C CYS A 21 -9.14 -2.54 -0.13
N GLY A 22 -8.17 -3.03 0.67
CA GLY A 22 -6.74 -2.72 0.56
C GLY A 22 -6.29 -1.40 1.22
N VAL A 23 -7.14 -0.78 2.05
CA VAL A 23 -6.90 0.57 2.61
C VAL A 23 -5.64 0.60 3.47
N SER A 24 -5.38 -0.43 4.27
CA SER A 24 -4.21 -0.44 5.15
C SER A 24 -2.92 -0.61 4.33
N GLY A 25 -2.93 -1.50 3.33
CA GLY A 25 -1.84 -1.62 2.36
C GLY A 25 -1.54 -0.33 1.61
N PHE A 26 -2.57 0.41 1.18
CA PHE A 26 -2.37 1.73 0.55
C PHE A 26 -1.70 2.73 1.48
N GLY A 27 -2.12 2.78 2.75
CA GLY A 27 -1.50 3.64 3.75
C GLY A 27 -0.03 3.32 3.95
N MET A 28 0.32 2.03 3.98
CA MET A 28 1.71 1.60 4.14
C MET A 28 2.56 1.89 2.90
N ALA A 29 2.00 1.73 1.69
CA ALA A 29 2.66 2.09 0.44
C ALA A 29 2.92 3.61 0.37
N LEU A 30 1.96 4.42 0.84
CA LEU A 30 2.11 5.87 0.97
C LEU A 30 3.21 6.29 1.94
N LEU A 31 3.49 5.48 2.96
CA LEU A 31 4.61 5.67 3.88
C LEU A 31 5.95 5.16 3.31
N GLY A 32 5.96 4.71 2.05
CA GLY A 32 7.14 4.25 1.33
C GLY A 32 7.53 2.80 1.64
N CYS A 33 6.61 1.98 2.13
CA CYS A 33 6.84 0.55 2.32
C CYS A 33 6.72 -0.21 1.00
N ASP A 34 7.39 -1.36 0.91
CA ASP A 34 7.16 -2.39 -0.10
C ASP A 34 6.04 -3.30 0.40
N VAL A 35 4.86 -3.23 -0.22
CA VAL A 35 3.62 -3.81 0.31
C VAL A 35 3.10 -4.92 -0.60
N THR A 36 2.86 -6.08 -0.01
CA THR A 36 2.07 -7.16 -0.62
C THR A 36 0.72 -7.24 0.08
N VAL A 37 -0.37 -7.08 -0.67
CA VAL A 37 -1.74 -7.25 -0.15
C VAL A 37 -2.29 -8.62 -0.55
N THR A 38 -2.94 -9.31 0.38
CA THR A 38 -3.46 -10.66 0.17
C THR A 38 -4.90 -10.77 0.64
N ASP A 39 -5.66 -11.65 -0.03
CA ASP A 39 -7.00 -12.03 0.38
C ASP A 39 -7.40 -13.36 -0.29
N GLN A 40 -8.61 -13.83 -0.01
CA GLN A 40 -9.22 -14.99 -0.65
C GLN A 40 -9.42 -14.74 -2.15
N LYS A 41 -9.34 -15.82 -2.95
CA LYS A 41 -9.33 -15.78 -4.41
C LYS A 41 -10.54 -15.04 -4.99
N GLU A 42 -11.69 -15.18 -4.35
CA GLU A 42 -12.98 -14.62 -4.74
C GLU A 42 -12.96 -13.08 -4.75
N VAL A 43 -12.16 -12.46 -3.88
CA VAL A 43 -12.13 -11.00 -3.72
C VAL A 43 -10.92 -10.35 -4.40
N LEU A 44 -9.92 -11.14 -4.83
CA LEU A 44 -8.73 -10.62 -5.54
C LEU A 44 -9.06 -9.73 -6.75
N PRO A 45 -10.05 -10.04 -7.61
CA PRO A 45 -10.39 -9.15 -8.74
C PRO A 45 -10.88 -7.77 -8.29
N LEU A 46 -11.61 -7.70 -7.17
CA LEU A 46 -12.08 -6.43 -6.60
C LEU A 46 -10.92 -5.68 -5.94
N LEU A 47 -10.10 -6.39 -5.17
CA LEU A 47 -8.91 -5.84 -4.54
C LEU A 47 -7.96 -5.22 -5.57
N GLN A 48 -7.69 -5.92 -6.69
CA GLN A 48 -6.84 -5.40 -7.76
C GLN A 48 -7.41 -4.10 -8.36
N ARG A 49 -8.72 -4.03 -8.65
CA ARG A 49 -9.36 -2.80 -9.13
C ARG A 49 -9.24 -1.64 -8.13
N ASN A 50 -9.33 -1.94 -6.83
CA ASN A 50 -9.13 -0.94 -5.79
C ASN A 50 -7.67 -0.46 -5.76
N VAL A 51 -6.71 -1.36 -5.91
CA VAL A 51 -5.29 -1.03 -6.00
C VAL A 51 -5.03 -0.12 -7.19
N ASP A 52 -5.43 -0.53 -8.39
CA ASP A 52 -5.17 0.21 -9.63
C ASP A 52 -5.78 1.62 -9.57
N ARG A 53 -7.01 1.74 -9.07
CA ARG A 53 -7.71 3.03 -8.96
C ARG A 53 -7.06 3.95 -7.93
N ASN A 54 -6.66 3.44 -6.78
CA ASN A 54 -6.20 4.27 -5.67
C ASN A 54 -4.70 4.58 -5.76
N ILE A 55 -3.87 3.59 -6.14
CA ILE A 55 -2.43 3.81 -6.35
C ILE A 55 -2.20 4.82 -7.47
N SER A 56 -2.87 4.70 -8.63
CA SER A 56 -2.70 5.64 -9.74
C SER A 56 -3.04 7.09 -9.34
N ARG A 57 -4.13 7.27 -8.58
CA ARG A 57 -4.57 8.59 -8.11
C ARG A 57 -3.63 9.18 -7.06
N VAL A 58 -3.10 8.33 -6.19
CA VAL A 58 -2.11 8.71 -5.18
C VAL A 58 -0.78 9.09 -5.84
N MET A 59 -0.32 8.32 -6.82
CA MET A 59 0.89 8.59 -7.61
C MET A 59 0.79 9.91 -8.37
N GLN A 60 -0.38 10.24 -8.93
CA GLN A 60 -0.61 11.51 -9.62
C GLN A 60 -0.59 12.73 -8.68
N LYS A 61 -1.06 12.58 -7.43
CA LYS A 61 -1.09 13.68 -6.45
C LYS A 61 0.24 13.93 -5.74
N ASN A 62 1.16 12.97 -5.73
CA ASN A 62 2.47 13.10 -5.07
C ASN A 62 3.60 12.48 -5.93
N PRO A 63 4.09 13.21 -6.95
CA PRO A 63 5.15 12.73 -7.86
C PRO A 63 6.51 12.51 -7.18
N GLY A 64 6.70 12.87 -5.90
CA GLY A 64 7.92 12.51 -5.14
C GLY A 64 8.01 11.03 -4.75
N LEU A 65 6.90 10.28 -4.84
CA LEU A 65 6.80 8.87 -4.42
C LEU A 65 7.48 7.90 -5.41
N ILE A 66 7.66 8.31 -6.67
CA ILE A 66 8.23 7.51 -7.78
C ILE A 66 9.76 7.48 -7.81
N SER A 67 10.45 8.17 -6.91
CA SER A 67 11.93 8.22 -6.92
C SER A 67 12.64 6.90 -6.58
N ASN A 68 11.91 5.85 -6.17
CA ASN A 68 12.49 4.60 -5.64
C ASN A 68 11.76 3.30 -6.07
N PHE A 69 11.00 3.30 -7.17
CA PHE A 69 10.58 2.04 -7.82
C PHE A 69 11.53 1.67 -8.95
#